data_AF-A0AAV5TFZ2-F1
#
_entry.id   AF-A0AAV5TFZ2-F1
#
_cell.length_a   1.000
_cell.length_b   1.000
_cell.length_c   1.000
_cell.angle_alpha   90.00
_cell.angle_beta   90.00
_cell.angle_gamma   90.00
#
_symmetry.space_group_name_H-M   'P 1'
#
loop_
_entity.id
_entity.type
_entity.pdbx_description
1 polymer ?
#
loop_
_entity_poly.entity_id
_entity_poly.type
_entity_poly.pdbx_seq_one_letter_code
_entity_poly.pdbx_strand_id
1 'polypeptide(L)'
;AQVRDILEVHNTLRRSISVGNFFFFGDCRPAISLIMRMQMWDCDIEKSAQAVSDRCVFEHSKNLNNLVENLYQQIMNGQVNTAGKGKRAS
;
A
#
# COMPACT_ATOMS: atom_id res chain seq x y z
N ALA A 1 -12.22 8.31 0.24
CA ALA A 1 -11.57 8.08 1.53
C ALA A 1 -10.37 7.15 1.32
N GLN A 2 -10.58 5.85 1.13
CA GLN A 2 -9.52 4.82 1.08
C GLN A 2 -8.29 5.13 0.19
N VAL A 3 -8.47 5.55 -1.07
CA VAL A 3 -7.35 5.90 -1.97
C VAL A 3 -6.47 7.03 -1.41
N ARG A 4 -7.11 8.09 -0.89
CA ARG A 4 -6.40 9.24 -0.30
C ARG A 4 -5.61 8.81 0.92
N ASP A 5 -6.23 7.99 1.77
CA ASP A 5 -5.62 7.54 3.03
C ASP A 5 -4.41 6.64 2.75
N ILE A 6 -4.48 5.75 1.74
CA ILE A 6 -3.34 4.93 1.29
C ILE A 6 -2.20 5.84 0.80
N LEU A 7 -2.50 6.81 -0.06
CA LEU A 7 -1.50 7.72 -0.62
C LEU A 7 -0.84 8.58 0.48
N GLU A 8 -1.62 9.05 1.44
CA GLU A 8 -1.16 9.86 2.57
C GLU A 8 -0.23 9.08 3.50
N VAL A 9 -0.62 7.86 3.89
CA VAL A 9 0.22 7.00 4.74
C VAL A 9 1.55 6.69 4.04
N HIS A 10 1.50 6.33 2.75
CA HIS A 10 2.70 6.08 1.96
C HIS A 10 3.64 7.29 1.91
N ASN A 11 3.10 8.48 1.67
CA ASN A 11 3.89 9.70 1.60
C ASN A 11 4.43 10.14 2.98
N THR A 12 3.68 9.90 4.06
CA THR A 12 4.12 10.13 5.43
C THR A 12 5.32 9.26 5.78
N LEU A 13 5.26 7.96 5.48
CA LEU A 13 6.36 7.03 5.71
C LEU A 13 7.59 7.39 4.87
N ARG A 14 7.39 7.65 3.57
CA ARG A 14 8.47 8.13 2.67
C ARG A 14 9.14 9.39 3.19
N ARG A 15 8.35 10.35 3.69
CA ARG A 15 8.88 11.58 4.29
C ARG A 15 9.71 11.28 5.54
N SER A 16 9.21 10.43 6.44
CA SER A 16 9.93 10.04 7.67
C SER A 16 11.31 9.44 7.37
N ILE A 17 11.39 8.54 6.38
CA ILE A 17 12.66 7.96 5.93
C ILE A 17 13.57 9.05 5.31
N SER A 18 13.01 9.95 4.50
CA SER A 18 13.80 10.99 3.80
C SER A 18 14.51 11.96 4.73
N VAL A 19 13.98 12.18 5.94
CA VAL A 19 14.58 13.06 6.95
C VAL A 19 15.38 12.33 8.01
N GLY A 20 15.47 10.99 7.92
CA GLY A 20 16.13 10.18 8.93
C GLY A 20 15.32 10.00 10.22
N ASN A 21 14.03 10.32 10.24
CA ASN A 21 13.19 10.12 11.44
C ASN A 21 12.56 8.73 11.50
N PHE A 22 12.97 7.82 10.62
CA PHE A 22 12.47 6.44 10.60
C PHE A 22 13.31 5.55 11.52
N PHE A 23 12.70 5.08 12.59
CA PHE A 23 13.31 4.17 13.56
C PHE A 23 12.97 2.72 13.22
N PHE A 24 13.98 1.86 13.23
CA PHE A 24 13.82 0.43 13.02
C PHE A 24 14.71 -0.31 14.02
N PHE A 25 14.11 -1.14 14.88
CA PHE A 25 14.80 -1.85 15.97
C PHE A 25 15.67 -0.95 16.88
N GLY A 26 15.16 0.21 17.27
CA GLY A 26 15.84 1.11 18.22
C GLY A 26 16.86 2.05 17.58
N ASP A 27 17.26 1.82 16.33
CA ASP A 27 18.20 2.67 15.61
C ASP A 27 17.51 3.56 14.57
N CYS A 28 17.99 4.81 14.50
CA CYS A 28 17.63 5.78 13.48
C CYS A 28 18.32 5.40 12.15
N ARG A 29 17.53 5.26 11.07
CA ARG A 29 18.09 5.03 9.74
C ARG A 29 18.66 6.35 9.18
N PRO A 30 19.79 6.32 8.46
CA PRO A 30 20.32 7.51 7.81
C PRO A 30 19.30 8.07 6.82
N ALA A 31 19.24 9.40 6.73
CA ALA A 31 18.36 10.10 5.80
C ALA A 31 18.68 9.70 4.35
N ILE A 32 17.65 9.36 3.57
CA ILE A 32 17.77 9.07 2.14
C ILE A 32 17.11 10.22 1.36
N SER A 33 17.93 11.09 0.79
CA SER A 33 17.48 12.34 0.14
C SER A 33 16.67 12.15 -1.15
N LEU A 34 16.71 10.96 -1.77
CA LEU A 34 16.14 10.68 -3.09
C LEU A 34 14.76 10.01 -3.07
N ILE A 35 14.04 10.05 -1.94
CA ILE A 35 12.70 9.44 -1.88
C ILE A 35 11.68 10.35 -2.56
N MET A 36 11.21 9.92 -3.74
CA MET A 36 10.15 10.60 -4.47
C MET A 36 8.80 10.47 -3.77
N ARG A 37 8.10 11.60 -3.61
CA ARG A 37 6.69 11.61 -3.21
C ARG A 37 5.84 10.99 -4.31
N MET A 38 4.88 10.15 -3.95
CA MET A 38 3.84 9.73 -4.88
C MET A 38 2.90 10.92 -5.11
N GLN A 39 3.01 11.57 -6.27
CA GLN A 39 2.22 12.77 -6.58
C GLN A 39 0.79 12.44 -7.03
N MET A 40 0.60 11.29 -7.69
CA MET A 40 -0.68 10.91 -8.26
C MET A 40 -1.01 9.46 -7.95
N TRP A 41 -2.29 9.21 -7.75
CA TRP A 41 -2.85 7.87 -7.76
C TRP A 41 -3.04 7.43 -9.21
N ASP A 42 -2.64 6.21 -9.53
CA ASP A 42 -2.78 5.64 -10.87
C ASP A 42 -3.96 4.66 -10.86
N CYS A 43 -5.03 5.00 -11.59
CA CYS A 43 -6.25 4.20 -11.64
C CYS A 43 -6.06 2.87 -12.38
N ASP A 44 -5.08 2.75 -13.28
CA ASP A 44 -4.82 1.49 -13.98
C ASP A 44 -4.07 0.51 -13.07
N ILE A 45 -3.16 1.01 -12.24
CA ILE A 45 -2.55 0.22 -11.16
C ILE A 45 -3.62 -0.20 -10.13
N GLU A 46 -4.56 0.68 -9.77
CA GLU A 46 -5.69 0.35 -8.89
C GLU A 46 -6.54 -0.78 -9.45
N LYS A 47 -6.91 -0.73 -10.74
CA LYS A 47 -7.67 -1.79 -11.41
C LYS A 47 -6.91 -3.11 -11.44
N SER A 48 -5.60 -3.07 -11.71
CA SER A 48 -4.75 -4.26 -11.64
C SER A 48 -4.73 -4.86 -10.23
N ALA A 49 -4.57 -4.04 -9.19
CA ALA A 49 -4.60 -4.49 -7.80
C ALA A 49 -5.98 -5.02 -7.38
N GLN A 50 -7.06 -4.41 -7.85
CA GLN A 50 -8.42 -4.88 -7.59
C GLN A 50 -8.65 -6.25 -8.21
N ALA A 51 -8.20 -6.48 -9.45
CA ALA A 51 -8.31 -7.78 -10.10
C ALA A 51 -7.58 -8.89 -9.33
N VAL A 52 -6.48 -8.56 -8.65
CA VAL A 52 -5.78 -9.48 -7.76
C VAL A 52 -6.59 -9.76 -6.49
N SER A 53 -7.10 -8.72 -5.84
CA SER A 53 -7.93 -8.84 -4.64
C SER A 53 -9.21 -9.64 -4.88
N ASP A 54 -9.83 -9.48 -6.05
CA ASP A 54 -11.10 -10.12 -6.43
C ASP A 54 -10.98 -11.65 -6.55
N ARG A 55 -9.76 -12.18 -6.74
CA ARG A 55 -9.51 -13.63 -6.75
C ARG A 55 -9.68 -14.26 -5.36
N CYS A 56 -9.61 -13.47 -4.29
CA CYS A 56 -9.62 -13.95 -2.91
C CYS A 56 -8.56 -15.03 -2.60
N VAL A 57 -7.43 -14.99 -3.30
CA VAL A 57 -6.28 -15.87 -3.09
C VAL A 57 -5.09 -15.02 -2.67
N PHE A 58 -4.46 -15.36 -1.55
CA PHE A 58 -3.32 -14.64 -1.00
C PHE A 58 -2.02 -15.06 -1.69
N GLU A 59 -1.89 -14.69 -2.96
CA GLU A 59 -0.74 -15.00 -3.80
C GLU A 59 -0.40 -13.85 -4.73
N HIS A 60 0.91 -13.64 -4.91
CA HIS A 60 1.43 -12.63 -5.82
C HIS A 60 1.06 -12.90 -7.27
N SER A 61 0.87 -11.82 -8.03
CA SER A 61 0.73 -11.88 -9.49
C SER A 61 2.01 -12.40 -10.16
N LYS A 62 1.89 -13.30 -11.15
CA LYS A 62 3.05 -13.93 -11.80
C LYS A 62 3.71 -13.07 -12.90
N ASN A 63 2.94 -12.21 -13.57
CA ASN A 63 3.37 -11.48 -14.78
C ASN A 63 3.17 -9.98 -14.63
N LEU A 64 3.78 -9.38 -13.59
CA LEU A 64 3.79 -7.93 -13.42
C LEU A 64 4.81 -7.31 -14.38
N ASN A 65 4.39 -6.36 -15.21
CA ASN A 65 5.27 -5.62 -16.10
C ASN A 65 5.66 -4.30 -15.46
N ASN A 66 6.91 -4.17 -15.00
CA ASN A 66 7.44 -2.97 -14.32
C ASN A 66 6.64 -2.53 -13.07
N LEU A 67 5.89 -3.45 -12.46
CA LEU A 67 5.15 -3.22 -11.22
C LEU A 67 5.68 -4.14 -10.12
N VAL A 68 5.65 -3.64 -8.89
CA VAL A 68 5.90 -4.42 -7.67
C VAL A 68 4.63 -4.43 -6.84
N GLU A 69 4.39 -5.51 -6.10
CA GLU A 69 3.13 -5.77 -5.42
C GLU A 69 3.39 -6.12 -3.95
N ASN A 70 2.60 -5.53 -3.06
CA ASN A 70 2.53 -5.90 -1.65
C ASN A 70 1.14 -6.45 -1.38
N LEU A 71 1.05 -7.54 -0.63
CA LEU A 71 -0.20 -8.17 -0.23
C LEU A 71 -0.38 -8.11 1.28
N TYR A 72 -1.63 -7.91 1.71
CA TYR A 72 -2.05 -8.01 3.10
C TYR A 72 -3.37 -8.75 3.16
N GLN A 73 -3.48 -9.72 4.06
CA GLN A 73 -4.73 -10.39 4.38
C GLN A 73 -4.89 -10.46 5.89
N GLN A 74 -6.12 -10.28 6.35
CA GLN A 74 -6.52 -10.56 7.71
C GLN A 74 -7.60 -11.64 7.68
N ILE A 75 -7.36 -12.74 8.38
CA ILE A 75 -8.34 -13.81 8.57
C ILE A 75 -8.98 -13.60 9.93
N MET A 76 -10.31 -13.52 9.96
CA MET A 76 -11.08 -13.38 11.20
C MET A 76 -12.03 -14.55 11.36
N ASN A 77 -12.10 -15.12 12.57
CA ASN A 77 -13.08 -16.14 12.91
C ASN A 77 -14.34 -15.45 13.44
N GLY A 78 -15.27 -15.09 12.55
CA GLY A 78 -16.55 -14.44 12.90
C GLY A 78 -17.05 -13.46 11.84
N GLN A 79 -18.25 -12.89 12.02
CA GLN A 79 -18.73 -11.81 11.16
C GLN A 79 -17.87 -10.56 11.37
N VAL A 80 -17.20 -10.15 10.31
CA VAL A 80 -16.40 -8.92 10.29
C VAL A 80 -17.33 -7.72 10.13
N ASN A 81 -17.64 -7.04 11.24
CA ASN A 81 -18.31 -5.74 11.23
C ASN A 81 -17.33 -4.66 10.77
N THR A 82 -17.07 -4.60 9.47
CA THR A 82 -16.27 -3.52 8.86
C THR A 82 -17.19 -2.47 8.26
N ALA A 83 -16.86 -1.20 8.48
CA ALA A 83 -17.56 -0.06 7.88
C ALA A 83 -17.31 0.07 6.36
N GLY A 84 -16.56 -0.86 5.75
CA GLY A 84 -16.33 -0.88 4.31
C GLY A 84 -15.73 -2.21 3.86
N LYS A 85 -16.31 -2.77 2.79
CA LYS A 85 -15.54 -3.60 1.86
C LYS A 85 -14.65 -2.64 1.08
N GLY A 86 -13.39 -3.00 0.78
CA GLY A 86 -12.51 -2.14 -0.02
C GLY A 86 -13.27 -1.58 -1.22
N LYS A 87 -13.19 -0.27 -1.43
CA LYS A 87 -13.92 0.41 -2.50
C LYS A 87 -13.52 -0.26 -3.82
N ARG A 88 -14.48 -0.62 -4.68
CA ARG A 88 -14.16 -1.06 -6.05
C ARG A 88 -13.30 0.01 -6.72
N ALA A 89 -12.37 -0.44 -7.55
CA ALA A 89 -11.56 0.43 -8.39
C ALA A 89 -12.42 1.47 -9.12
N SER A 90 -11.90 2.70 -9.23
CA SER A 90 -12.60 3.87 -9.74
C SER A 90 -12.55 3.98 -11.26
#